data_AF-A0A7V2TBH6-F1
#
_entry.id   AF-A0A7V2TBH6-F1
#
_cell.length_a   1.000
_cell.length_b   1.000
_cell.length_c   1.000
_cell.angle_alpha   90.00
_cell.angle_beta   90.00
_cell.angle_gamma   90.00
#
_symmetry.space_group_name_H-M   'P 1'
#
loop_
_entity.id
_entity.type
_entity.pdbx_description
1 polymer ?
#
loop_
_entity_poly.entity_id
_entity_poly.type
_entity_poly.pdbx_seq_one_letter_code
_entity_poly.pdbx_strand_id
1 'polypeptide(L)' 'MTDSRSSSEPPPADEIAAAARPIDRLLAIMRRLRDPERGCPWDIEQDFSTIAPYTIEEA' A
#
# COMPACT_ATOMS: atom_id res chain seq x y z
N MET A 1 -14.98 13.31 21.28
CA MET A 1 -15.31 12.64 20.00
C MET A 1 -14.12 12.82 19.08
N THR A 2 -13.05 12.08 19.32
CA THR A 2 -11.85 12.10 18.50
C THR A 2 -11.53 10.65 18.20
N ASP A 3 -11.57 10.34 16.91
CA ASP A 3 -11.45 9.00 16.36
C ASP A 3 -10.06 8.44 16.68
N SER A 4 -10.02 7.39 17.49
CA SER A 4 -8.83 6.58 17.68
C SER A 4 -8.56 5.87 16.36
N ARG A 5 -7.88 6.56 15.43
CA ARG A 5 -7.40 5.93 14.20
C ARG A 5 -6.64 4.67 14.58
N SER A 6 -7.25 3.52 14.27
CA SER A 6 -6.66 2.21 14.47
C SER A 6 -5.37 2.15 13.66
N SER A 7 -4.30 1.60 14.23
CA SER A 7 -2.99 1.46 13.57
C SER A 7 -3.03 0.66 12.26
N SER A 8 -4.18 0.06 11.94
CA SER A 8 -4.42 -0.65 10.68
C SER A 8 -4.84 0.25 9.52
N GLU A 9 -5.21 1.51 9.77
CA GLU A 9 -5.78 2.34 8.71
C GLU A 9 -4.69 2.98 7.83
N PRO A 10 -4.71 2.80 6.49
CA PRO A 10 -3.77 3.48 5.62
C PRO A 10 -4.03 5.00 5.62
N PRO A 11 -2.98 5.82 5.46
CA PRO A 11 -3.13 7.27 5.43
C PRO A 11 -4.01 7.72 4.24
N PRO A 12 -4.75 8.82 4.39
CA PRO A 12 -5.49 9.45 3.30
C PRO A 12 -4.56 9.86 2.16
N ALA A 13 -5.10 9.90 0.94
CA ALA A 13 -4.32 10.12 -0.28
C ALA A 13 -3.49 11.41 -0.27
N ASP A 14 -4.01 12.49 0.33
CA ASP A 14 -3.32 13.77 0.42
C ASP A 14 -2.07 13.68 1.31
N GLU A 15 -2.11 12.85 2.36
CA GLU A 15 -0.99 12.63 3.28
C GLU A 15 0.07 11.69 2.65
N ILE A 16 -0.36 10.76 1.79
CA ILE A 16 0.55 9.96 0.95
C ILE A 16 1.36 10.86 0.02
N ALA A 17 0.69 11.82 -0.62
CA ALA A 17 1.35 12.74 -1.55
C ALA A 17 2.37 13.66 -0.86
N ALA A 18 2.12 14.02 0.41
CA ALA A 18 2.96 14.91 1.20
C ALA A 18 4.17 14.23 1.88
N ALA A 19 4.31 12.91 1.79
CA ALA A 19 5.41 12.18 2.43
C ALA A 19 6.79 12.68 1.96
N ALA A 20 7.65 13.05 2.93
CA ALA A 20 8.92 13.74 2.67
C ALA A 20 9.97 12.87 1.95
N ARG A 21 9.95 11.55 2.17
CA ARG A 21 10.85 10.61 1.50
C ARG A 21 10.08 9.83 0.42
N PRO A 22 10.63 9.70 -0.81
CA PRO A 22 9.97 8.94 -1.88
C PRO A 22 9.64 7.49 -1.49
N ILE A 23 10.53 6.85 -0.71
CA ILE A 23 10.30 5.49 -0.25
C ILE A 23 9.12 5.39 0.73
N ASP A 24 8.91 6.40 1.60
CA ASP A 24 7.78 6.41 2.53
C ASP A 24 6.46 6.58 1.79
N ARG A 25 6.45 7.41 0.75
CA ARG A 25 5.32 7.56 -0.16
C ARG A 25 4.96 6.23 -0.82
N LEU A 26 5.95 5.51 -1.35
CA LEU A 26 5.73 4.19 -1.97
C LEU A 26 5.16 3.19 -0.97
N LEU A 27 5.72 3.11 0.25
CA LEU A 27 5.22 2.22 1.30
C LEU A 27 3.78 2.55 1.69
N ALA A 28 3.43 3.84 1.75
CA ALA A 28 2.06 4.27 2.05
C ALA A 28 1.08 3.93 0.93
N ILE A 29 1.49 4.05 -0.34
CA ILE A 29 0.71 3.60 -1.50
C ILE A 29 0.47 2.08 -1.42
N MET A 30 1.54 1.29 -1.22
CA MET A 30 1.42 -0.18 -1.15
C MET A 30 0.51 -0.64 -0.01
N ARG A 31 0.57 0.02 1.15
CA ARG A 31 -0.33 -0.25 2.29
C ARG A 31 -1.79 0.05 1.96
N ARG A 32 -2.06 1.13 1.20
CA ARG A 32 -3.42 1.47 0.77
C ARG A 32 -3.94 0.49 -0.26
N LEU A 33 -3.13 0.09 -1.24
CA LEU A 33 -3.52 -0.89 -2.26
C LEU A 33 -3.80 -2.27 -1.68
N ARG A 34 -3.06 -2.69 -0.64
CA ARG A 34 -3.20 -3.99 0.01
C ARG A 34 -4.01 -3.95 1.32
N ASP A 35 -4.79 -2.90 1.55
CA ASP A 35 -5.72 -2.85 2.69
C ASP A 35 -6.77 -3.96 2.52
N PRO A 36 -6.97 -4.85 3.52
CA PRO A 36 -7.81 -6.04 3.37
C PRO A 36 -9.31 -5.71 3.25
N GLU A 37 -9.74 -4.53 3.67
CA GLU A 37 -11.16 -4.13 3.66
C GLU A 37 -11.50 -3.25 2.45
N ARG A 38 -10.56 -2.41 2.03
CA ARG A 38 -10.80 -1.31 1.07
C ARG A 38 -9.73 -1.18 -0.02
N GLY A 39 -8.79 -2.13 -0.10
CA GLY A 39 -7.71 -2.14 -1.09
C GLY A 39 -8.17 -2.53 -2.49
N CYS A 40 -7.22 -2.55 -3.41
CA CYS A 40 -7.44 -3.05 -4.78
C CYS A 40 -7.56 -4.58 -4.75
N PRO A 41 -8.64 -5.17 -5.29
CA PRO A 41 -8.84 -6.63 -5.24
C PRO A 41 -7.66 -7.42 -5.82
N TRP A 42 -7.10 -6.96 -6.93
CA TRP A 42 -5.94 -7.60 -7.56
C TRP A 42 -4.71 -7.57 -6.64
N ASP A 43 -4.37 -6.42 -6.06
CA ASP A 43 -3.21 -6.29 -5.16
C ASP A 43 -3.34 -7.11 -3.87
N ILE A 44 -4.56 -7.30 -3.38
CA ILE A 44 -4.86 -8.13 -2.20
C ILE A 44 -4.63 -9.62 -2.51
N GLU A 45 -5.02 -10.07 -3.70
CA GLU A 45 -4.87 -11.46 -4.14
C GLU A 45 -3.42 -11.81 -4.56
N GLN A 46 -2.55 -10.82 -4.80
CA GLN A 46 -1.15 -11.04 -5.17
C GLN A 46 -0.30 -11.58 -4.02
N ASP A 47 0.45 -12.65 -4.29
CA ASP A 47 1.46 -13.22 -3.40
C ASP A 47 2.87 -13.21 -4.04
N PHE A 48 3.85 -13.79 -3.35
CA PHE A 48 5.22 -13.84 -3.88
C PHE A 48 5.35 -14.68 -5.15
N SER A 49 4.56 -15.74 -5.31
CA SER A 49 4.60 -16.64 -6.47
C SER A 49 4.07 -15.95 -7.72
N THR A 50 3.05 -15.09 -7.57
CA THR A 50 2.48 -14.34 -8.69
C THR A 50 3.35 -13.16 -9.11
N ILE A 51 4.11 -12.56 -8.18
CA ILE A 51 4.98 -11.40 -8.45
C ILE A 51 6.37 -11.80 -8.98
N ALA A 52 6.90 -12.95 -8.55
CA ALA A 52 8.26 -13.37 -8.88
C ALA A 52 8.59 -13.38 -10.38
N PRO A 53 7.73 -13.87 -11.31
CA PRO A 53 8.03 -13.85 -12.74
C PRO A 53 8.28 -12.45 -13.28
N TYR A 54 7.45 -11.47 -12.91
CA TYR A 54 7.58 -10.08 -13.33
C TYR A 54 8.83 -9.41 -12.73
N THR A 55 9.24 -9.82 -11.54
CA THR A 55 10.47 -9.27 -10.91
C THR A 55 11.72 -9.74 -11.64
N ILE A 56 11.70 -10.93 -12.24
CA ILE A 56 12.82 -11.47 -13.03
C ILE A 56 12.96 -10.73 -14.36
N GLU A 57 11.85 -10.32 -14.98
CA GLU A 57 11.85 -9.62 -16.27
C GLU A 57 12.46 -8.19 -16.18
N GLU A 58 12.44 -7.58 -14.99
CA GLU A 58 12.91 -6.21 -14.74
C GLU A 58 14.38 -6.12 -14.25
N ALA A 59 15.09 -7.25 -14.13
CA ALA A 59 16.45 -7.34 -13.56
C ALA A 59 17.58 -7.16 -14.59
#